data_AF-A0A3P1VJK5-F1
#
_entry.id   AF-A0A3P1VJK5-F1
#
_cell.length_a   1.000
_cell.length_b   1.000
_cell.length_c   1.000
_cell.angle_alpha   90.00
_cell.angle_beta   90.00
_cell.angle_gamma   90.00
#
_symmetry.space_group_name_H-M   'P 1'
#
loop_
_entity.id
_entity.type
_entity.pdbx_description
1 polymer ?
#
loop_
_entity_poly.entity_id
_entity_poly.type
_entity_poly.pdbx_seq_one_letter_code
_entity_poly.pdbx_strand_id
1 'polypeptide(L)'
;NPYNQLEIANSSIENANVMKGTKNKQVAMAQENGLDTSGVGYQASKVTLTNATGGIIELTGEESTGIYAKRGHIDNDGTISVGKKSTAIYLLED
;
A
#
# COMPACT_ATOMS: atom_id res chain seq x y z
N ASN A 1 8.67 -21.33 -17.06
CA ASN A 1 7.76 -20.49 -16.25
C ASN A 1 8.36 -19.12 -16.06
N PRO A 2 8.18 -18.21 -17.03
CA PRO A 2 8.37 -16.82 -16.71
C PRO A 2 7.17 -16.43 -15.84
N TYR A 3 7.40 -16.22 -14.55
CA TYR A 3 6.53 -15.30 -13.83
C TYR A 3 6.62 -13.99 -14.60
N ASN A 4 5.56 -13.65 -15.33
CA ASN A 4 5.52 -12.42 -16.09
C ASN A 4 5.76 -11.31 -15.06
N GLN A 5 6.81 -10.51 -15.23
CA GLN A 5 7.09 -9.36 -14.35
C GLN A 5 5.84 -8.47 -14.14
N LEU A 6 4.90 -8.55 -15.08
CA LEU A 6 3.55 -8.00 -15.05
C LEU A 6 2.65 -8.47 -13.87
N GLU A 7 2.71 -9.72 -13.44
CA GLU A 7 1.88 -10.23 -12.33
C GLU A 7 2.39 -9.74 -10.97
N ILE A 8 3.71 -9.57 -10.81
CA ILE A 8 4.30 -9.08 -9.56
C ILE A 8 4.06 -7.56 -9.40
N ALA A 9 4.12 -6.80 -10.51
CA ALA A 9 3.87 -5.35 -10.49
C ALA A 9 2.42 -5.00 -10.06
N ASN A 10 1.46 -5.89 -10.28
CA ASN A 10 0.05 -5.65 -9.96
C ASN A 10 -0.45 -6.52 -8.80
N SER A 11 0.42 -6.86 -7.84
CA SER A 11 0.01 -7.69 -6.71
C SER A 11 -0.74 -6.86 -5.66
N SER A 12 -1.88 -7.39 -5.20
CA SER A 12 -2.66 -6.83 -4.09
C SER A 12 -2.09 -7.31 -2.76
N ILE A 13 -2.18 -6.48 -1.71
CA ILE A 13 -1.68 -6.81 -0.36
C ILE A 13 -2.85 -6.70 0.61
N GLU A 14 -3.04 -7.73 1.43
CA GLU A 14 -4.00 -7.71 2.54
C GLU A 14 -3.27 -7.84 3.87
N ASN A 15 -3.60 -6.95 4.80
CA ASN A 15 -3.23 -7.07 6.21
C ASN A 15 -4.46 -7.40 7.06
N ALA A 16 -4.50 -8.60 7.62
CA ALA A 16 -5.49 -9.02 8.61
C ALA A 16 -4.89 -9.19 10.03
N ASN A 17 -3.67 -8.69 10.24
CA ASN A 17 -2.92 -8.88 11.50
C ASN A 17 -2.15 -7.60 11.87
N VAL A 18 -1.11 -7.71 12.70
CA VAL A 18 -0.35 -6.57 13.22
C VAL A 18 0.95 -6.36 12.45
N MET A 19 1.11 -5.19 11.84
CA MET A 19 2.36 -4.68 11.29
C MET A 19 2.92 -3.58 12.21
N LYS A 20 4.12 -3.77 12.76
CA LYS A 20 4.80 -2.78 13.62
C LYS A 20 6.10 -2.28 13.01
N GLY A 21 6.32 -0.97 13.10
CA GLY A 21 7.57 -0.32 12.71
C GLY A 21 7.94 0.78 13.70
N THR A 22 9.23 0.90 14.01
CA THR A 22 9.73 1.89 14.99
C THR A 22 10.78 2.83 14.42
N LYS A 23 11.23 2.59 13.18
CA LYS A 23 12.21 3.46 12.50
C LYS A 23 11.47 4.58 11.78
N ASN A 24 12.14 5.73 11.66
CA ASN A 24 11.61 6.84 10.86
C ASN A 24 11.54 6.44 9.39
N LYS A 25 10.63 7.07 8.64
CA LYS A 25 10.50 6.93 7.19
C LYS A 25 10.19 5.50 6.73
N GLN A 26 9.48 4.73 7.54
CA GLN A 26 9.02 3.40 7.14
C GLN A 26 7.71 3.50 6.37
N VAL A 27 7.51 2.55 5.46
CA VAL A 27 6.23 2.33 4.79
C VAL A 27 5.74 0.92 5.13
N ALA A 28 4.53 0.76 5.65
CA ALA A 28 4.03 -0.57 6.02
C ALA A 28 3.54 -1.36 4.81
N MET A 29 2.72 -0.73 3.96
CA MET A 29 2.23 -1.32 2.71
C MET A 29 2.45 -0.34 1.56
N ALA A 30 3.03 -0.81 0.46
CA ALA A 30 3.34 0.00 -0.71
C ALA A 30 3.14 -0.80 -1.99
N GLN A 31 2.39 -0.26 -2.95
CA GLN A 31 2.32 -0.83 -4.30
C GLN A 31 1.98 0.23 -5.36
N GLU A 32 2.54 0.05 -6.55
CA GLU A 32 2.24 0.91 -7.69
C GLU A 32 1.65 0.10 -8.84
N ASN A 33 0.47 0.50 -9.30
CA ASN A 33 -0.17 -0.11 -10.46
C ASN A 33 0.49 0.39 -11.75
N GLY A 34 0.84 -0.56 -12.63
CA GLY A 34 1.64 -0.29 -13.82
C GLY A 34 0.87 0.35 -14.98
N LEU A 35 1.60 0.48 -16.09
CA LEU A 35 1.08 0.85 -17.40
C LEU A 35 1.06 -0.37 -18.33
N ASP A 36 0.12 -0.39 -19.27
CA ASP A 36 0.12 -1.32 -20.39
C ASP A 36 1.24 -1.02 -21.40
N THR A 37 1.39 -1.89 -22.40
CA THR A 37 2.41 -1.75 -23.46
C THR A 37 2.24 -0.49 -24.31
N SER A 38 1.09 0.18 -24.21
CA SER A 38 0.76 1.43 -24.90
C SER A 38 0.90 2.66 -23.97
N GLY A 39 1.35 2.47 -22.73
CA GLY A 39 1.54 3.54 -21.75
C GLY A 39 0.25 4.00 -21.05
N VAL A 40 -0.87 3.28 -21.23
CA VAL A 40 -2.12 3.56 -20.54
C VAL A 40 -2.11 2.81 -19.21
N GLY A 41 -2.44 3.48 -18.11
CA GLY A 41 -2.42 2.78 -16.83
C GLY A 41 -3.52 1.75 -16.68
N TYR A 42 -3.20 0.68 -15.98
CA TYR A 42 -4.15 -0.37 -15.69
C TYR A 42 -5.31 0.14 -14.84
N GLN A 43 -6.43 -0.59 -14.87
CA GLN A 43 -7.56 -0.33 -13.99
C GLN A 43 -7.11 -0.37 -12.52
N ALA A 44 -7.58 0.58 -11.71
CA ALA A 44 -7.19 0.71 -10.31
C ALA A 44 -7.43 -0.56 -9.49
N SER A 45 -8.48 -1.33 -9.84
CA SER A 45 -8.82 -2.60 -9.19
C SER A 45 -7.77 -3.71 -9.37
N LYS A 46 -6.77 -3.53 -10.24
CA LYS A 46 -5.65 -4.48 -10.38
C LYS A 46 -4.72 -4.48 -9.19
N VAL A 47 -4.62 -3.37 -8.47
CA VAL A 47 -3.83 -3.25 -7.24
C VAL A 47 -4.76 -2.78 -6.14
N THR A 48 -5.04 -3.65 -5.19
CA THR A 48 -5.81 -3.31 -3.99
C THR A 48 -4.94 -3.53 -2.75
N LEU A 49 -4.81 -2.50 -1.93
CA LEU A 49 -4.14 -2.55 -0.64
C LEU A 49 -5.18 -2.49 0.46
N THR A 50 -5.39 -3.60 1.16
CA THR A 50 -6.45 -3.72 2.16
C THR A 50 -5.85 -3.89 3.56
N ASN A 51 -6.16 -2.98 4.48
CA ASN A 51 -6.02 -3.23 5.91
C ASN A 51 -7.39 -3.69 6.43
N ALA A 52 -7.57 -5.01 6.47
CA ALA A 52 -8.85 -5.66 6.75
C ALA A 52 -9.30 -5.43 8.19
N THR A 53 -10.55 -5.82 8.50
CA THR A 53 -11.05 -5.80 9.87
C THR A 53 -10.12 -6.60 10.80
N GLY A 54 -9.71 -5.99 11.92
CA GLY A 54 -8.74 -6.58 12.85
C GLY A 54 -7.27 -6.38 12.46
N GLY A 55 -7.00 -5.90 11.24
CA GLY A 55 -5.68 -5.45 10.82
C GLY A 55 -5.25 -4.20 11.59
N ILE A 56 -4.00 -4.19 12.05
CA ILE A 56 -3.37 -3.09 12.77
C ILE A 56 -2.06 -2.74 12.08
N ILE A 57 -1.90 -1.46 11.70
CA ILE A 57 -0.63 -0.89 11.30
C ILE A 57 -0.20 0.12 12.37
N GLU A 58 0.95 -0.11 12.99
CA GLU A 58 1.49 0.73 14.07
C GLU A 58 2.93 1.15 13.71
N LEU A 59 3.08 2.37 13.19
CA LEU A 59 4.37 2.95 12.86
C LEU A 59 4.68 4.08 13.83
N THR A 60 5.64 3.91 14.73
CA THR A 60 5.97 4.94 15.75
C THR A 60 7.07 5.90 15.34
N GLY A 61 7.87 5.57 14.32
CA GLY A 61 8.88 6.44 13.77
C GLY A 61 8.29 7.64 13.01
N GLU A 62 8.99 8.77 13.02
CA GLU A 62 8.55 10.00 12.34
C GLU A 62 8.60 9.86 10.81
N GLU A 63 7.83 10.69 10.11
CA GLU A 63 7.83 10.79 8.64
C GLU A 63 7.55 9.46 7.92
N SER A 64 6.76 8.59 8.56
CA SER A 64 6.38 7.27 8.03
C SER A 64 5.09 7.32 7.22
N THR A 65 4.82 6.26 6.45
CA THR A 65 3.56 6.09 5.72
C THR A 65 2.93 4.76 6.08
N GLY A 66 1.66 4.75 6.48
CA GLY A 66 0.95 3.48 6.72
C GLY A 66 0.78 2.71 5.42
N ILE A 67 -0.09 3.21 4.54
CA ILE A 67 -0.36 2.61 3.23
C ILE A 67 -0.07 3.61 2.13
N TYR A 68 0.71 3.20 1.13
CA TYR A 68 0.97 3.93 -0.10
C TYR A 68 0.47 3.15 -1.30
N ALA A 69 -0.35 3.77 -2.15
CA ALA A 69 -0.68 3.21 -3.46
C ALA A 69 -0.56 4.26 -4.57
N LYS A 70 -0.13 3.81 -5.75
CA LYS A 70 -0.22 4.59 -6.99
C LYS A 70 -1.15 3.90 -7.99
N ARG A 71 -2.12 4.65 -8.53
CA ARG A 71 -3.12 4.19 -9.52
C ARG A 71 -3.83 2.90 -9.09
N GLY A 72 -3.99 2.70 -7.79
CA GLY A 72 -4.58 1.50 -7.20
C GLY A 72 -5.79 1.84 -6.33
N HIS A 73 -6.27 0.85 -5.58
CA HIS A 73 -7.32 1.00 -4.58
C HIS A 73 -6.75 0.77 -3.17
N ILE A 74 -7.28 1.50 -2.19
CA ILE A 74 -6.93 1.32 -0.78
C ILE A 74 -8.22 1.15 0.00
N ASP A 75 -8.34 0.04 0.73
CA ASP A 75 -9.41 -0.24 1.66
C ASP A 75 -8.83 -0.30 3.09
N ASN A 76 -9.46 0.41 4.03
CA ASN A 76 -9.07 0.34 5.43
C ASN A 76 -10.30 0.12 6.32
N ASP A 77 -10.49 -1.13 6.72
CA ASP A 77 -11.45 -1.57 7.73
C ASP A 77 -10.77 -1.81 9.09
N GLY A 78 -9.44 -1.81 9.13
CA GLY A 78 -8.62 -1.95 10.33
C GLY A 78 -8.20 -0.61 10.95
N THR A 79 -7.19 -0.65 11.81
CA THR A 79 -6.62 0.54 12.47
C THR A 79 -5.24 0.87 11.92
N ILE A 80 -4.99 2.16 11.68
CA ILE A 80 -3.66 2.68 11.33
C ILE A 80 -3.28 3.77 12.34
N SER A 81 -2.14 3.60 12.98
CA SER A 81 -1.51 4.60 13.86
C SER A 81 -0.12 4.92 13.33
N VAL A 82 0.18 6.20 13.16
CA VAL A 82 1.47 6.67 12.64
C VAL A 82 2.10 7.72 13.56
N GLY A 83 3.42 7.82 13.50
CA GLY A 83 4.22 8.76 14.29
C GLY A 83 4.02 10.22 13.85
N LYS A 84 4.78 11.13 14.46
CA LYS A 84 4.71 12.56 14.11
C LYS A 84 5.09 12.78 12.65
N LYS A 85 4.49 13.81 12.02
CA LYS A 85 4.75 14.20 10.62
C LYS A 85 4.60 13.06 9.60
N SER A 86 3.80 12.06 9.92
CA SER A 86 3.59 10.86 9.11
C SER A 86 2.24 10.92 8.40
N THR A 87 2.06 10.07 7.40
CA THR A 87 0.81 9.97 6.63
C THR A 87 0.20 8.58 6.81
N ALA A 88 -1.04 8.48 7.29
CA ALA A 88 -1.67 7.17 7.49
C ALA A 88 -1.92 6.46 6.14
N ILE A 89 -2.52 7.17 5.19
CA ILE A 89 -2.85 6.66 3.86
C ILE A 89 -2.45 7.72 2.82
N TYR A 90 -1.71 7.32 1.79
CA TYR A 90 -1.33 8.17 0.67
C TYR A 90 -1.64 7.45 -0.65
N LEU A 91 -2.60 7.99 -1.40
CA LEU A 91 -3.00 7.50 -2.72
C LEU A 91 -2.62 8.54 -3.78
N LEU A 92 -1.95 8.10 -4.85
CA LEU A 92 -1.64 8.92 -6.01
C LEU A 92 -2.37 8.37 -7.25
N GLU A 93 -3.22 9.17 -7.89
CA GLU A 93 -4.10 8.71 -8.97
C GLU A 93 -3.56 8.90 -10.41
N ASP A 94 -2.57 9.78 -10.61
CA ASP A 94 -2.07 10.35 -11.90
C ASP A 94 -3.09 11.21 -12.68
#